data_AF-F2R123-F1
#
_entry.id   AF-F2R123-F1
#
_cell.length_a   1.000
_cell.length_b   1.000
_cell.length_c   1.000
_cell.angle_alpha   90.00
_cell.angle_beta   90.00
_cell.angle_gamma   90.00
#
_symmetry.space_group_name_H-M   'P 1'
#
loop_
_entity.id
_entity.type
_entity.pdbx_description
1 polymer ?
#
loop_
_entity_poly.entity_id
_entity_poly.type
_entity_poly.pdbx_seq_one_letter_code
_entity_poly.pdbx_strand_id
1 'polypeptide(L)'
;MMGGMGHMGHMAKSSWVPSVTLRVGAGGVDVAALLLAADGRVRGDADMVFDGQPAHPSGAVRHEQASLLLALHEVEADVERIVIAGSAAGGALTAVAPDGAAVAAHTVAAAPETTAVVLAEFFRESGGWKFAGGGKGYGSGLAALVTEFGVEVADETGAAQQQPEPVAAGPVPLTGVVKMPVRARQAGGSSAAGAAAPGHAGPSAPGGPFPPADRPYELVGGWEFGPVFEPFAITGDGDQVVTVDDRVPPGPVLVETAHEGRDGYFAVFPLDQRNKDGQYLFSTTLPDFRGSSVTPAPEGRALRLRVRAYHRWVMRVKPVAAARRIEGTLRGYGPEALLYTGGAADLQVHFEGDEDGGGYVGIRCHEVAGHTGLTERPTLLLNRTEPLLHTVPLPPGPLLLLHRADGPWTLTVKELD
;
A
#
# COMPACT_ATOMS: atom_id res chain seq x y z
N MET A 1 3.89 -37.79 2.63
CA MET A 1 3.83 -37.37 4.05
C MET A 1 4.94 -36.34 4.24
N MET A 2 4.61 -35.05 4.19
CA MET A 2 4.29 -34.18 5.36
C MET A 2 5.52 -33.98 6.24
N GLY A 3 6.00 -32.77 6.58
CA GLY A 3 5.63 -31.35 6.39
C GLY A 3 6.90 -30.53 6.74
N GLY A 4 7.03 -29.21 6.53
CA GLY A 4 6.04 -28.15 6.52
C GLY A 4 6.14 -27.30 7.79
N MET A 5 6.79 -26.14 7.67
CA MET A 5 6.70 -24.89 8.47
C MET A 5 7.09 -24.90 9.97
N GLY A 6 7.57 -23.80 10.54
CA GLY A 6 7.73 -22.45 10.00
C GLY A 6 8.28 -21.46 11.04
N HIS A 7 8.80 -20.34 10.55
CA HIS A 7 9.00 -19.13 11.35
C HIS A 7 7.97 -18.09 10.90
N MET A 8 7.08 -17.70 11.81
CA MET A 8 6.16 -16.58 11.67
C MET A 8 6.75 -15.42 12.47
N GLY A 9 7.21 -14.36 11.79
CA GLY A 9 7.60 -13.10 12.42
C GLY A 9 6.42 -12.13 12.45
N HIS A 10 6.08 -11.64 13.64
CA HIS A 10 5.04 -10.63 13.89
C HIS A 10 5.20 -9.39 12.99
N MET A 11 4.20 -9.07 12.17
CA MET A 11 4.12 -7.76 11.50
C MET A 11 3.71 -6.69 12.51
N ALA A 12 4.57 -5.69 12.71
CA ALA A 12 4.22 -4.47 13.42
C ALA A 12 3.16 -3.68 12.63
N LYS A 13 2.21 -3.04 13.32
CA LYS A 13 1.19 -2.18 12.69
C LYS A 13 1.88 -1.04 11.93
N SER A 14 1.57 -0.90 10.65
CA SER A 14 2.02 0.21 9.80
C SER A 14 0.85 1.15 9.48
N SER A 15 1.14 2.42 9.21
CA SER A 15 0.15 3.46 8.91
C SER A 15 0.56 4.30 7.71
N TRP A 16 -0.40 4.75 6.91
CA TRP A 16 -0.13 5.71 5.84
C TRP A 16 0.32 7.05 6.39
N VAL A 17 1.26 7.70 5.69
CA VAL A 17 1.69 9.07 5.98
C VAL A 17 1.56 9.93 4.72
N PRO A 18 1.25 11.23 4.86
CA PRO A 18 1.16 12.12 3.71
C PRO A 18 2.51 12.24 3.01
N SER A 19 2.50 12.25 1.69
CA SER A 19 3.70 12.46 0.87
C SER A 19 4.04 13.96 0.82
N VAL A 20 4.41 14.53 1.96
CA VAL A 20 4.83 15.92 2.15
C VAL A 20 6.17 15.94 2.86
N THR A 21 6.73 17.12 3.13
CA THR A 21 7.93 17.22 3.98
C THR A 21 7.59 16.93 5.43
N LEU A 22 8.16 15.86 5.98
CA LEU A 22 7.99 15.50 7.39
C LEU A 22 9.23 15.87 8.19
N ARG A 23 9.04 16.47 9.35
CA ARG A 23 10.07 16.58 10.38
C ARG A 23 9.99 15.35 11.27
N VAL A 24 11.08 14.59 11.33
CA VAL A 24 11.19 13.34 12.08
C VAL A 24 12.24 13.50 13.16
N GLY A 25 11.89 13.26 14.42
CA GLY A 25 12.82 13.43 15.54
C GLY A 25 12.51 12.49 16.70
N ALA A 26 13.50 12.24 17.55
CA ALA A 26 13.41 11.29 18.65
C ALA A 26 13.73 11.92 20.02
N GLY A 27 13.33 13.18 20.24
CA GLY A 27 13.38 13.82 21.57
C GLY A 27 14.79 13.94 22.18
N GLY A 28 15.76 14.44 21.42
CA GLY A 28 17.15 14.64 21.89
C GLY A 28 18.08 13.45 21.67
N VAL A 29 17.61 12.41 20.98
CA VAL A 29 18.43 11.30 20.48
C VAL A 29 18.94 11.63 19.08
N ASP A 30 20.23 11.39 18.83
CA ASP A 30 20.81 11.52 17.50
C ASP A 30 20.22 10.46 16.56
N VAL A 31 19.81 10.92 15.37
CA VAL A 31 19.13 10.11 14.36
C VAL A 31 19.90 10.13 13.03
N ALA A 32 19.84 9.01 12.32
CA ALA A 32 20.35 8.88 10.95
C ALA A 32 19.26 8.29 10.04
N ALA A 33 19.28 8.65 8.77
CA ALA A 33 18.44 8.05 7.74
C ALA A 33 19.29 7.22 6.77
N LEU A 34 18.81 6.03 6.43
CA LEU A 34 19.36 5.22 5.34
C LEU A 34 18.31 5.10 4.23
N LEU A 35 18.63 5.58 3.03
CA LEU A 35 17.78 5.50 1.85
C LEU A 35 18.10 4.20 1.11
N LEU A 36 17.13 3.30 1.06
CA LEU A 36 17.32 1.93 0.57
C LEU A 36 16.61 1.75 -0.77
N ALA A 37 17.31 1.11 -1.69
CA ALA A 37 16.77 0.62 -2.94
C ALA A 37 15.93 -0.65 -2.74
N ALA A 38 15.38 -1.16 -3.83
CA ALA A 38 14.48 -2.33 -3.86
C ALA A 38 15.11 -3.62 -3.30
N ASP A 39 16.44 -3.73 -3.31
CA ASP A 39 17.18 -4.85 -2.71
C ASP A 39 17.32 -4.73 -1.18
N GLY A 40 16.77 -3.66 -0.60
CA GLY A 40 16.84 -3.38 0.82
C GLY A 40 18.18 -2.80 1.27
N ARG A 41 19.03 -2.33 0.36
CA ARG A 41 20.36 -1.78 0.66
C ARG A 41 20.50 -0.34 0.15
N VAL A 42 21.45 0.40 0.73
CA VAL A 42 21.88 1.69 0.18
C VAL A 42 22.56 1.49 -1.17
N ARG A 43 22.47 2.48 -2.07
CA ARG A 43 23.18 2.45 -3.37
C ARG A 43 24.65 2.87 -3.24
N GLY A 44 25.00 3.49 -2.11
CA GLY A 44 26.33 3.92 -1.72
C GLY A 44 26.27 4.85 -0.50
N ASP A 45 27.41 5.32 -0.02
CA ASP A 45 27.50 6.12 1.22
C ASP A 45 26.67 7.42 1.19
N ALA A 46 26.43 7.95 -0.01
CA ALA A 46 25.59 9.14 -0.22
C ALA A 46 24.13 8.95 0.23
N ASP A 47 23.64 7.71 0.27
CA ASP A 47 22.28 7.35 0.71
C ASP A 47 22.15 7.28 2.26
N MET A 48 23.20 7.60 3.00
CA MET A 48 23.16 7.75 4.45
C MET A 48 23.19 9.23 4.85
N VAL A 49 22.22 9.70 5.63
CA VAL A 49 22.13 11.10 6.11
C VAL A 49 22.21 11.13 7.63
N PHE A 50 23.15 11.89 8.17
CA PHE A 50 23.44 12.04 9.60
C PHE A 50 24.21 13.34 9.84
N ASP A 51 24.61 13.66 11.08
CA ASP A 51 25.28 14.93 11.40
C ASP A 51 26.56 15.20 10.55
N GLY A 52 27.39 14.18 10.34
CA GLY A 52 28.60 14.29 9.51
C GLY A 52 28.35 14.33 7.99
N GLN A 53 27.14 13.95 7.55
CA GLN A 53 26.68 14.04 6.16
C GLN A 53 25.23 14.56 6.15
N PRO A 54 25.02 15.87 6.34
CA PRO A 54 23.72 16.42 6.75
C PRO A 54 22.69 16.52 5.61
N ALA A 55 23.02 16.12 4.39
CA ALA A 55 22.08 16.16 3.27
C ALA A 55 22.35 15.04 2.27
N HIS A 56 21.28 14.39 1.82
CA HIS A 56 21.30 13.54 0.64
C HIS A 56 21.52 14.39 -0.63
N PRO A 57 22.25 13.92 -1.67
CA PRO A 57 22.50 14.70 -2.88
C PRO A 57 21.25 15.20 -3.61
N SER A 58 20.14 14.46 -3.55
CA SER A 58 18.86 14.91 -4.13
C SER A 58 18.21 16.06 -3.35
N GLY A 59 18.65 16.33 -2.12
CA GLY A 59 18.06 17.31 -1.22
C GLY A 59 16.79 16.84 -0.49
N ALA A 60 16.26 15.66 -0.83
CA ALA A 60 14.99 15.15 -0.29
C ALA A 60 15.07 14.70 1.18
N VAL A 61 16.28 14.42 1.70
CA VAL A 61 16.50 14.09 3.12
C VAL A 61 17.63 14.94 3.67
N ARG A 62 17.40 15.59 4.81
CA ARG A 62 18.36 16.48 5.49
C ARG A 62 18.37 16.22 6.99
N HIS A 63 19.52 16.35 7.62
CA HIS A 63 19.69 16.34 9.07
C HIS A 63 19.83 17.77 9.59
N GLU A 64 18.98 18.15 10.54
CA GLU A 64 18.96 19.47 11.17
C GLU A 64 18.71 19.34 12.67
N GLN A 65 19.65 19.81 13.52
CA GLN A 65 19.45 19.97 14.97
C GLN A 65 18.87 18.71 15.66
N ALA A 66 19.48 17.54 15.43
CA ALA A 66 19.04 16.22 15.94
C ALA A 66 17.64 15.78 15.46
N SER A 67 17.22 16.26 14.28
CA SER A 67 16.03 15.81 13.56
C SER A 67 16.34 15.62 12.08
N LEU A 68 15.45 14.92 11.38
CA LEU A 68 15.52 14.72 9.93
C LEU A 68 14.34 15.43 9.25
N LEU A 69 14.60 16.11 8.14
CA LEU A 69 13.57 16.57 7.21
C LEU A 69 13.48 15.60 6.04
N LEU A 70 12.32 15.00 5.83
CA LEU A 70 12.06 14.03 4.77
C LEU A 70 11.02 14.62 3.81
N ALA A 71 11.45 15.17 2.68
CA ALA A 71 10.58 15.60 1.59
C ALA A 71 10.09 14.38 0.80
N LEU A 72 9.14 13.62 1.36
CA LEU A 72 8.72 12.32 0.83
C LEU A 72 8.19 12.37 -0.63
N HIS A 73 7.72 13.52 -1.09
CA HIS A 73 7.30 13.74 -2.48
C HIS A 73 8.46 13.98 -3.45
N GLU A 74 9.64 14.33 -2.95
CA GLU A 74 10.86 14.57 -3.74
C GLU A 74 11.83 13.39 -3.71
N VAL A 75 11.54 12.37 -2.90
CA VAL A 75 12.37 11.16 -2.83
C VAL A 75 12.31 10.44 -4.19
N GLU A 76 13.50 10.12 -4.70
CA GLU A 76 13.68 9.51 -6.01
C GLU A 76 13.02 8.13 -6.08
N ALA A 77 12.55 7.74 -7.27
CA ALA A 77 11.81 6.49 -7.46
C ALA A 77 12.62 5.24 -7.09
N ASP A 78 13.95 5.30 -7.21
CA ASP A 78 14.86 4.18 -6.90
C ASP A 78 15.02 3.95 -5.39
N VAL A 79 14.54 4.86 -4.53
CA VAL A 79 14.50 4.70 -3.07
C VAL A 79 13.12 4.21 -2.67
N GLU A 80 13.04 2.94 -2.25
CA GLU A 80 11.80 2.29 -1.84
C GLU A 80 11.56 2.35 -0.33
N ARG A 81 12.62 2.55 0.45
CA ARG A 81 12.51 2.59 1.91
C ARG A 81 13.52 3.57 2.52
N ILE A 82 13.12 4.23 3.59
CA ILE A 82 13.96 5.09 4.42
C ILE A 82 13.92 4.53 5.83
N VAL A 83 15.04 3.99 6.29
CA VAL A 83 15.20 3.48 7.66
C VAL A 83 15.70 4.61 8.55
N ILE A 84 15.04 4.82 9.68
CA ILE A 84 15.48 5.77 10.71
C ILE A 84 16.20 4.98 11.80
N ALA A 85 17.49 5.23 11.93
CA ALA A 85 18.33 4.65 12.97
C ALA A 85 18.60 5.68 14.07
N GLY A 86 18.84 5.22 15.29
CA GLY A 86 19.27 6.07 16.40
C GLY A 86 19.94 5.26 17.51
N SER A 87 20.31 5.94 18.60
CA SER A 87 20.96 5.29 19.74
C SER A 87 19.99 4.39 20.52
N ALA A 88 20.55 3.36 21.18
CA ALA A 88 19.78 2.39 21.96
C ALA A 88 19.25 2.92 23.31
N ALA A 89 19.44 4.21 23.61
CA ALA A 89 18.83 4.86 24.78
C ALA A 89 17.29 4.80 24.76
N GLY A 90 16.69 4.42 23.63
CA GLY A 90 15.25 4.41 23.44
C GLY A 90 14.70 5.82 23.30
N GLY A 91 13.47 5.95 22.81
CA GLY A 91 12.89 7.26 22.57
C GLY A 91 11.53 7.20 21.89
N ALA A 92 10.79 8.30 22.02
CA ALA A 92 9.57 8.53 21.27
C ALA A 92 9.92 9.23 19.95
N LEU A 93 9.90 8.46 18.86
CA LEU A 93 10.01 9.00 17.52
C LEU A 93 8.67 9.62 17.11
N THR A 94 8.72 10.84 16.58
CA THR A 94 7.54 11.50 15.99
C THR A 94 7.86 11.96 14.59
N ALA A 95 6.85 11.87 13.71
CA ALA A 95 6.85 12.46 12.38
C ALA A 95 5.76 13.52 12.31
N VAL A 96 6.14 14.75 11.99
CA VAL A 96 5.29 15.93 12.02
C VAL A 96 5.26 16.58 10.65
N ALA A 97 4.05 16.87 10.14
CA ALA A 97 3.84 17.55 8.87
C ALA A 97 4.13 19.07 8.99
N PRO A 98 4.23 19.82 7.87
CA PRO A 98 4.60 21.24 7.88
C PRO A 98 3.61 22.14 8.62
N ASP A 99 2.35 21.72 8.72
CA ASP A 99 1.30 22.39 9.48
C ASP A 99 1.37 22.14 11.00
N GLY A 100 2.34 21.34 11.45
CA GLY A 100 2.54 20.98 12.86
C GLY A 100 1.75 19.74 13.30
N ALA A 101 0.99 19.09 12.41
CA ALA A 101 0.24 17.88 12.76
C ALA A 101 1.16 16.67 12.90
N ALA A 102 1.04 15.92 14.00
CA ALA A 102 1.71 14.63 14.15
C ALA A 102 1.01 13.60 13.24
N VAL A 103 1.75 13.01 12.30
CA VAL A 103 1.23 12.04 11.32
C VAL A 103 1.62 10.61 11.63
N ALA A 104 2.69 10.42 12.41
CA ALA A 104 3.07 9.13 12.96
C ALA A 104 3.87 9.32 14.26
N ALA A 105 3.78 8.35 15.15
CA ALA A 105 4.61 8.28 16.34
C ALA A 105 4.87 6.82 16.70
N HIS A 106 6.06 6.55 17.21
CA HIS A 106 6.43 5.23 17.72
C HIS A 106 7.40 5.35 18.89
N THR A 107 7.21 4.53 19.91
CA THR A 107 8.08 4.51 21.07
C THR A 107 8.89 3.23 21.08
N VAL A 108 10.20 3.36 21.10
CA VAL A 108 11.12 2.23 21.27
C VAL A 108 11.64 2.24 22.70
N ALA A 109 11.44 1.13 23.41
CA ALA A 109 11.96 0.96 24.77
C ALA A 109 13.50 0.89 24.74
N ALA A 110 14.14 1.45 25.77
CA ALA A 110 15.59 1.32 25.94
C ALA A 110 15.96 -0.16 26.08
N ALA A 111 17.00 -0.58 25.36
CA ALA A 111 17.51 -1.94 25.38
C ALA A 111 18.98 -1.92 25.79
N PRO A 112 19.31 -2.19 27.07
CA PRO A 112 20.65 -1.99 27.62
C PRO A 112 21.74 -2.86 26.98
N GLU A 113 21.34 -3.96 26.34
CA GLU A 113 22.23 -4.90 25.63
C GLU A 113 22.59 -4.43 24.21
N THR A 114 22.06 -3.28 23.77
CA THR A 114 22.23 -2.74 22.42
C THR A 114 22.77 -1.33 22.47
N THR A 115 23.44 -0.90 21.41
CA THR A 115 24.02 0.46 21.32
C THR A 115 23.45 1.26 20.14
N ALA A 116 22.80 0.60 19.18
CA ALA A 116 22.01 1.24 18.11
C ALA A 116 20.69 0.49 17.85
N VAL A 117 19.69 1.18 17.29
CA VAL A 117 18.37 0.62 17.04
C VAL A 117 17.73 1.20 15.76
N VAL A 118 16.96 0.38 15.04
CA VAL A 118 16.02 0.87 14.02
C VAL A 118 14.79 1.42 14.74
N LEU A 119 14.61 2.73 14.69
CA LEU A 119 13.51 3.44 15.34
C LEU A 119 12.22 3.34 14.54
N ALA A 120 12.29 3.49 13.23
CA ALA A 120 11.16 3.35 12.33
C ALA A 120 11.60 3.17 10.88
N GLU A 121 10.63 2.85 10.04
CA GLU A 121 10.81 2.74 8.60
C GLU A 121 9.71 3.53 7.89
N PHE A 122 10.10 4.33 6.91
CA PHE A 122 9.19 4.86 5.89
C PHE A 122 9.38 4.04 4.63
N PHE A 123 8.34 3.47 4.06
CA PHE A 123 8.49 2.67 2.85
C PHE A 123 7.37 2.95 1.87
N ARG A 124 7.70 2.81 0.60
CA ARG A 124 6.73 2.92 -0.48
C ARG A 124 5.83 1.72 -0.43
N GLU A 125 4.54 1.99 -0.35
CA GLU A 125 3.52 1.00 -0.61
C GLU A 125 2.51 1.72 -1.50
N SER A 126 2.08 1.08 -2.58
CA SER A 126 0.98 1.60 -3.39
C SER A 126 1.12 3.07 -3.87
N GLY A 127 2.35 3.52 -4.18
CA GLY A 127 2.62 4.88 -4.66
C GLY A 127 2.50 6.00 -3.61
N GLY A 128 2.20 5.63 -2.36
CA GLY A 128 2.31 6.51 -1.20
C GLY A 128 3.39 6.01 -0.25
N TRP A 129 3.50 6.70 0.88
CA TRP A 129 4.43 6.32 1.93
C TRP A 129 3.69 5.76 3.14
N LYS A 130 4.20 4.67 3.68
CA LYS A 130 3.78 4.13 4.97
C LYS A 130 4.90 4.28 5.98
N PHE A 131 4.50 4.43 7.22
CA PHE A 131 5.33 4.39 8.40
C PHE A 131 5.11 3.06 9.12
N ALA A 132 6.19 2.40 9.51
CA ALA A 132 6.17 1.28 10.44
C ALA A 132 7.09 1.59 11.62
N GLY A 133 6.61 1.32 12.83
CA GLY A 133 7.44 1.36 14.03
C GLY A 133 8.52 0.29 13.98
N GLY A 134 9.75 0.68 14.32
CA GLY A 134 10.89 -0.21 14.41
C GLY A 134 11.01 -0.88 15.79
N GLY A 135 12.22 -1.34 16.11
CA GLY A 135 12.52 -1.98 17.39
C GLY A 135 13.66 -2.99 17.34
N LYS A 136 14.25 -3.22 16.16
CA LYS A 136 15.42 -4.09 16.02
C LYS A 136 16.66 -3.38 16.54
N GLY A 137 17.18 -3.86 17.67
CA GLY A 137 18.41 -3.37 18.30
C GLY A 137 19.65 -4.15 17.86
N TYR A 138 20.80 -3.48 17.90
CA TYR A 138 22.10 -4.00 17.46
C TYR A 138 23.10 -3.90 18.61
N GLY A 139 23.55 -5.05 19.12
CA GLY A 139 24.53 -5.16 20.21
C GLY A 139 25.87 -4.53 19.86
N SER A 140 26.36 -4.81 18.67
CA SER A 140 27.60 -4.28 18.08
C SER A 140 27.47 -2.86 17.51
N GLY A 141 26.34 -2.18 17.76
CA GLY A 141 26.15 -0.76 17.50
C GLY A 141 25.88 -0.38 16.06
N LEU A 142 26.03 0.92 15.78
CA LEU A 142 25.62 1.54 14.53
C LEU A 142 26.35 0.92 13.33
N ALA A 143 27.62 0.56 13.48
CA ALA A 143 28.41 -0.09 12.43
C ALA A 143 27.74 -1.38 11.91
N ALA A 144 27.23 -2.22 12.80
CA ALA A 144 26.54 -3.45 12.40
C ALA A 144 25.16 -3.17 11.78
N LEU A 145 24.45 -2.15 12.26
CA LEU A 145 23.18 -1.70 11.68
C LEU A 145 23.39 -1.23 10.24
N VAL A 146 24.34 -0.33 10.01
CA VAL A 146 24.54 0.26 8.67
C VAL A 146 25.14 -0.75 7.69
N THR A 147 25.98 -1.68 8.17
CA THR A 147 26.53 -2.78 7.36
C THR A 147 25.43 -3.74 6.88
N GLU A 148 24.42 -4.02 7.71
CA GLU A 148 23.26 -4.84 7.30
C GLU A 148 22.55 -4.23 6.08
N PHE A 149 22.43 -2.89 6.07
CA PHE A 149 21.83 -2.14 4.97
C PHE A 149 22.83 -1.78 3.86
N GLY A 150 24.06 -2.30 3.91
CA GLY A 150 25.02 -2.21 2.82
C GLY A 150 25.91 -0.97 2.79
N VAL A 151 26.00 -0.21 3.89
CA VAL A 151 27.05 0.81 4.05
C VAL A 151 28.36 0.10 4.33
N GLU A 152 29.40 0.41 3.55
CA GLU A 152 30.75 -0.06 3.83
C GLU A 152 31.34 0.81 4.94
N VAL A 153 31.45 0.27 6.14
CA VAL A 153 32.19 0.92 7.22
C VAL A 153 33.65 0.59 7.00
N ALA A 154 34.47 1.60 6.71
CA ALA A 154 35.92 1.41 6.73
C ALA A 154 36.31 0.89 8.12
N ASP A 155 36.98 -0.26 8.17
CA ASP A 155 37.56 -0.75 9.41
C ASP A 155 38.50 0.34 9.94
N GLU A 156 38.09 1.08 10.96
CA GLU A 156 39.03 1.76 11.85
C GLU A 156 39.70 0.71 12.75
N THR A 157 40.38 -0.25 12.11
CA THR A 157 41.45 -1.02 12.73
C THR A 157 42.72 -0.79 11.92
N GLY A 158 43.15 0.47 11.92
CA GLY A 158 44.32 0.94 11.19
C GLY A 158 45.14 1.99 11.93
N ALA A 159 44.98 2.14 13.25
CA ALA A 159 46.00 2.78 14.09
C ALA A 159 46.86 1.67 14.70
N ALA A 160 48.04 1.47 14.14
CA ALA A 160 49.03 0.52 14.61
C ALA A 160 49.32 0.71 16.11
N GLN A 161 49.00 -0.29 16.93
CA GLN A 161 49.70 -0.54 18.20
C GLN A 161 50.04 -2.03 18.29
N GLN A 162 51.32 -2.26 18.51
CA GLN A 162 52.02 -3.52 18.44
C GLN A 162 51.47 -4.54 19.45
N GLN A 163 51.35 -5.77 18.97
CA GLN A 163 51.12 -6.98 19.75
C GLN A 163 52.22 -7.21 20.79
N PRO A 164 51.86 -7.51 22.06
CA PRO A 164 52.66 -8.39 22.91
C PRO A 164 52.06 -9.80 22.92
N GLU A 165 52.95 -10.79 22.93
CA GLU A 165 52.72 -12.23 22.95
C GLU A 165 51.85 -12.75 24.14
N PRO A 166 51.29 -13.97 24.02
CA PRO A 166 50.33 -14.52 24.98
C PRO A 166 51.00 -15.14 26.22
N VAL A 167 50.34 -15.04 27.38
CA VAL A 167 50.63 -15.86 28.57
C VAL A 167 49.39 -16.65 28.98
N ALA A 168 49.58 -17.96 29.12
CA ALA A 168 48.60 -18.94 29.57
C ALA A 168 48.38 -18.93 31.09
N ALA A 169 47.18 -19.26 31.55
CA ALA A 169 46.88 -20.10 32.72
C ALA A 169 45.36 -20.35 32.85
N GLY A 170 44.94 -21.60 33.13
CA GLY A 170 43.54 -22.04 33.32
C GLY A 170 43.01 -21.83 34.77
N PRO A 171 42.25 -22.78 35.37
CA PRO A 171 40.96 -23.34 34.91
C PRO A 171 39.86 -23.45 36.03
N VAL A 172 38.63 -23.82 35.58
CA VAL A 172 37.48 -24.57 36.23
C VAL A 172 36.69 -24.00 37.44
N PRO A 173 35.50 -24.57 37.84
CA PRO A 173 34.35 -25.21 37.15
C PRO A 173 32.95 -24.67 37.68
N LEU A 174 31.76 -25.06 37.20
CA LEU A 174 30.91 -26.13 37.79
C LEU A 174 29.58 -26.35 37.03
N THR A 175 29.37 -27.62 36.66
CA THR A 175 28.17 -28.46 36.56
C THR A 175 26.79 -27.99 37.06
N GLY A 176 25.73 -28.42 36.35
CA GLY A 176 24.39 -28.65 36.93
C GLY A 176 23.27 -28.91 35.92
N VAL A 177 22.93 -30.19 35.67
CA VAL A 177 21.77 -30.66 34.87
C VAL A 177 20.57 -30.91 35.80
N VAL A 178 19.35 -30.48 35.44
CA VAL A 178 18.10 -31.10 35.94
C VAL A 178 17.02 -31.16 34.84
N LYS A 179 16.45 -32.36 34.64
CA LYS A 179 15.32 -32.70 33.77
C LYS A 179 13.96 -32.52 34.49
N MET A 180 12.97 -31.97 33.75
CA MET A 180 11.53 -32.32 33.61
C MET A 180 10.67 -32.71 34.85
N PRO A 181 9.38 -32.30 34.90
CA PRO A 181 8.34 -33.12 34.25
C PRO A 181 7.18 -32.38 33.58
N VAL A 182 6.62 -33.07 32.57
CA VAL A 182 5.31 -32.86 31.95
C VAL A 182 4.19 -33.22 32.93
N ARG A 183 3.09 -32.47 32.93
CA ARG A 183 1.80 -32.95 33.45
C ARG A 183 0.67 -32.65 32.47
N ALA A 184 -0.09 -33.69 32.14
CA ALA A 184 -1.32 -33.67 31.35
C ALA A 184 -2.58 -33.66 32.25
N ARG A 185 -3.71 -33.18 31.69
CA ARG A 185 -5.15 -33.38 31.99
C ARG A 185 -5.89 -32.04 31.93
N GLN A 186 -7.14 -31.89 31.48
CA GLN A 186 -8.07 -32.75 30.72
C GLN A 186 -9.24 -31.85 30.27
N ALA A 187 -10.02 -32.36 29.32
CA ALA A 187 -11.24 -31.77 28.79
C ALA A 187 -12.35 -31.57 29.85
N GLY A 188 -13.13 -30.51 29.66
CA GLY A 188 -14.41 -30.28 30.31
C GLY A 188 -15.26 -29.40 29.41
N GLY A 189 -16.26 -30.00 28.76
CA GLY A 189 -17.26 -29.25 28.00
C GLY A 189 -18.30 -28.62 28.91
N SER A 190 -18.86 -27.49 28.48
CA SER A 190 -20.23 -27.12 28.80
C SER A 190 -20.80 -26.27 27.67
N SER A 191 -21.95 -26.70 27.16
CA SER A 191 -22.76 -26.01 26.18
C SER A 191 -23.57 -24.92 26.87
N ALA A 192 -23.72 -23.76 26.23
CA ALA A 192 -24.86 -22.90 26.45
C ALA A 192 -25.31 -22.32 25.10
N ALA A 193 -26.48 -22.78 24.68
CA ALA A 193 -27.24 -22.26 23.56
C ALA A 193 -28.04 -21.01 23.99
N GLY A 194 -28.28 -20.11 23.02
CA GLY A 194 -29.21 -18.98 23.10
C GLY A 194 -28.48 -17.64 22.86
N ALA A 195 -28.89 -16.76 21.96
CA ALA A 195 -30.09 -16.69 21.15
C ALA A 195 -29.79 -15.89 19.87
N ALA A 196 -30.49 -16.25 18.79
CA ALA A 196 -30.45 -15.55 17.52
C ALA A 196 -31.05 -14.14 17.65
N ALA A 197 -30.32 -13.13 17.16
CA ALA A 197 -30.87 -11.83 16.82
C ALA A 197 -31.13 -11.79 15.28
N PRO A 198 -32.21 -11.15 14.81
CA PRO A 198 -32.64 -11.24 13.43
C PRO A 198 -31.68 -10.49 12.49
N GLY A 199 -31.40 -11.12 11.35
CA GLY A 199 -30.43 -10.65 10.36
C GLY A 199 -30.74 -9.27 9.78
N HIS A 200 -29.67 -8.51 9.59
CA HIS A 200 -29.58 -7.56 8.50
C HIS A 200 -28.72 -8.24 7.44
N ALA A 201 -29.37 -8.71 6.37
CA ALA A 201 -28.65 -9.18 5.20
C ALA A 201 -28.06 -7.96 4.48
N GLY A 202 -26.88 -7.53 4.93
CA GLY A 202 -26.05 -6.60 4.18
C GLY A 202 -25.59 -7.25 2.87
N PRO A 203 -25.32 -6.47 1.81
CA PRO A 203 -24.78 -7.00 0.57
C PRO A 203 -23.44 -7.71 0.85
N SER A 204 -23.44 -9.02 0.73
CA SER A 204 -22.25 -9.88 0.81
C SER A 204 -21.46 -9.81 -0.51
N ALA A 205 -20.19 -10.23 -0.47
CA ALA A 205 -19.37 -10.38 -1.68
C ALA A 205 -20.16 -11.09 -2.80
N PRO A 206 -19.99 -10.72 -4.08
CA PRO A 206 -20.87 -11.19 -5.15
C PRO A 206 -20.83 -12.72 -5.34
N GLY A 207 -21.81 -13.44 -4.81
CA GLY A 207 -21.98 -14.88 -5.04
C GLY A 207 -22.47 -15.17 -6.46
N GLY A 208 -21.84 -16.13 -7.16
CA GLY A 208 -22.27 -16.56 -8.49
C GLY A 208 -21.24 -17.46 -9.20
N PRO A 209 -21.57 -18.03 -10.36
CA PRO A 209 -20.64 -18.83 -11.14
C PRO A 209 -19.47 -17.96 -11.65
N PHE A 210 -18.28 -18.55 -11.66
CA PHE A 210 -17.07 -17.95 -12.24
C PHE A 210 -16.77 -18.54 -13.64
N PRO A 211 -16.36 -17.74 -14.64
CA PRO A 211 -16.26 -16.28 -14.60
C PRO A 211 -17.65 -15.62 -14.58
N PRO A 212 -17.80 -14.45 -13.93
CA PRO A 212 -19.07 -13.74 -13.97
C PRO A 212 -19.44 -13.35 -15.39
N ALA A 213 -20.73 -13.46 -15.71
CA ALA A 213 -21.28 -13.04 -16.99
C ALA A 213 -20.91 -11.58 -17.28
N ASP A 214 -20.62 -11.28 -18.54
CA ASP A 214 -20.40 -9.90 -18.94
C ASP A 214 -21.69 -9.10 -18.76
N ARG A 215 -21.59 -7.92 -18.15
CA ARG A 215 -22.76 -7.07 -17.93
C ARG A 215 -23.11 -6.38 -19.25
N PRO A 216 -24.36 -6.46 -19.73
CA PRO A 216 -24.80 -5.63 -20.84
C PRO A 216 -24.55 -4.16 -20.51
N TYR A 217 -24.09 -3.41 -21.50
CA TYR A 217 -23.89 -1.97 -21.38
C TYR A 217 -24.43 -1.28 -22.62
N GLU A 218 -24.88 -0.04 -22.43
CA GLU A 218 -25.25 0.85 -23.51
C GLU A 218 -24.26 2.02 -23.53
N LEU A 219 -23.76 2.36 -24.72
CA LEU A 219 -22.89 3.53 -24.87
C LEU A 219 -23.65 4.79 -24.51
N VAL A 220 -22.99 5.70 -23.80
CA VAL A 220 -23.54 7.03 -23.51
C VAL A 220 -23.58 7.84 -24.81
N GLY A 221 -24.76 8.29 -25.22
CA GLY A 221 -24.91 9.17 -26.39
C GLY A 221 -24.18 10.50 -26.18
N GLY A 222 -23.38 10.92 -27.15
CA GLY A 222 -22.58 12.15 -27.06
C GLY A 222 -21.35 12.06 -26.13
N TRP A 223 -20.98 10.85 -25.69
CA TRP A 223 -19.75 10.66 -24.91
C TRP A 223 -18.51 10.70 -25.80
N GLU A 224 -17.67 11.71 -25.60
CA GLU A 224 -16.46 11.94 -26.39
C GLU A 224 -15.18 11.54 -25.64
N PHE A 225 -15.28 11.15 -24.36
CA PHE A 225 -14.12 10.82 -23.54
C PHE A 225 -13.64 9.39 -23.78
N GLY A 226 -12.62 9.27 -24.63
CA GLY A 226 -11.96 8.02 -24.94
C GLY A 226 -12.50 7.29 -26.16
N PRO A 227 -11.74 6.32 -26.70
CA PRO A 227 -12.12 5.62 -27.91
C PRO A 227 -13.33 4.70 -27.70
N VAL A 228 -14.11 4.55 -28.77
CA VAL A 228 -15.15 3.52 -28.90
C VAL A 228 -14.63 2.39 -29.78
N PHE A 229 -14.68 1.17 -29.27
CA PHE A 229 -14.14 -0.03 -29.91
C PHE A 229 -14.87 -1.27 -29.39
N GLU A 230 -14.70 -2.40 -30.07
CA GLU A 230 -15.27 -3.68 -29.66
C GLU A 230 -14.57 -4.21 -28.38
N PRO A 231 -15.32 -4.58 -27.32
CA PRO A 231 -14.74 -5.13 -26.11
C PRO A 231 -13.84 -6.34 -26.36
N PHE A 232 -12.78 -6.40 -25.58
CA PHE A 232 -11.80 -7.47 -25.60
C PHE A 232 -11.80 -8.17 -24.25
N ALA A 233 -11.84 -9.51 -24.24
CA ALA A 233 -11.88 -10.31 -23.02
C ALA A 233 -10.76 -11.35 -23.00
N ILE A 234 -10.15 -11.53 -21.84
CA ILE A 234 -9.07 -12.50 -21.60
C ILE A 234 -9.35 -13.19 -20.28
N THR A 235 -9.05 -14.49 -20.23
CA THR A 235 -9.00 -15.25 -18.98
C THR A 235 -7.59 -15.72 -18.72
N GLY A 236 -7.22 -15.80 -17.44
CA GLY A 236 -5.94 -16.35 -17.02
C GLY A 236 -6.04 -17.01 -15.66
N ASP A 237 -4.91 -17.56 -15.23
CA ASP A 237 -4.70 -18.19 -13.94
C ASP A 237 -3.29 -17.81 -13.47
N GLY A 238 -3.18 -17.40 -12.20
CA GLY A 238 -1.92 -16.96 -11.63
C GLY A 238 -1.39 -15.65 -12.24
N ASP A 239 -0.10 -15.41 -12.00
CA ASP A 239 0.64 -14.27 -12.53
C ASP A 239 0.81 -14.36 -14.04
N GLN A 240 0.45 -13.29 -14.77
CA GLN A 240 0.60 -13.22 -16.23
C GLN A 240 0.85 -11.79 -16.71
N VAL A 241 1.44 -11.66 -17.89
CA VAL A 241 1.48 -10.38 -18.61
C VAL A 241 0.53 -10.47 -19.81
N VAL A 242 -0.51 -9.65 -19.76
CA VAL A 242 -1.48 -9.44 -20.81
C VAL A 242 -0.95 -8.42 -21.80
N THR A 243 -1.06 -8.72 -23.09
CA THR A 243 -0.92 -7.73 -24.17
C THR A 243 -2.29 -7.57 -24.80
N VAL A 244 -2.83 -6.37 -24.72
CA VAL A 244 -4.14 -6.03 -25.25
C VAL A 244 -4.07 -5.98 -26.78
N ASP A 245 -5.15 -6.43 -27.41
CA ASP A 245 -5.34 -6.45 -28.86
C ASP A 245 -5.07 -5.07 -29.50
N ASP A 246 -4.45 -5.06 -30.67
CA ASP A 246 -4.04 -3.84 -31.38
C ASP A 246 -5.23 -3.05 -31.94
N ARG A 247 -6.43 -3.63 -31.95
CA ARG A 247 -7.70 -2.95 -32.25
C ARG A 247 -8.12 -1.96 -31.16
N VAL A 248 -7.53 -2.02 -29.96
CA VAL A 248 -7.80 -1.04 -28.89
C VAL A 248 -7.05 0.25 -29.21
N PRO A 249 -7.74 1.36 -29.53
CA PRO A 249 -7.08 2.60 -29.90
C PRO A 249 -6.40 3.27 -28.70
N PRO A 250 -5.43 4.18 -28.93
CA PRO A 250 -4.86 5.01 -27.87
C PRO A 250 -5.94 5.86 -27.18
N GLY A 251 -5.74 6.13 -25.88
CA GLY A 251 -6.65 6.92 -25.07
C GLY A 251 -7.17 6.16 -23.84
N PRO A 252 -8.04 6.78 -23.03
CA PRO A 252 -8.53 6.16 -21.80
C PRO A 252 -9.43 4.95 -22.11
N VAL A 253 -9.12 3.81 -21.50
CA VAL A 253 -9.87 2.56 -21.63
C VAL A 253 -10.30 2.03 -20.27
N LEU A 254 -11.48 1.40 -20.22
CA LEU A 254 -11.98 0.74 -19.03
C LEU A 254 -11.38 -0.66 -18.95
N VAL A 255 -10.78 -0.99 -17.81
CA VAL A 255 -10.36 -2.35 -17.44
C VAL A 255 -11.30 -2.84 -16.35
N GLU A 256 -12.16 -3.80 -16.70
CA GLU A 256 -13.02 -4.53 -15.78
C GLU A 256 -12.42 -5.91 -15.53
N THR A 257 -12.44 -6.38 -14.29
CA THR A 257 -11.84 -7.66 -13.93
C THR A 257 -12.61 -8.36 -12.84
N ALA A 258 -12.50 -9.69 -12.82
CA ALA A 258 -12.92 -10.52 -11.70
C ALA A 258 -11.85 -11.56 -11.40
N HIS A 259 -11.64 -11.83 -10.12
CA HIS A 259 -10.68 -12.82 -9.62
C HIS A 259 -11.43 -13.81 -8.72
N GLU A 260 -11.19 -15.09 -8.96
CA GLU A 260 -11.85 -16.18 -8.25
C GLU A 260 -11.22 -16.41 -6.89
N GLY A 261 -12.03 -16.77 -5.90
CA GLY A 261 -11.55 -17.25 -4.61
C GLY A 261 -11.75 -16.24 -3.49
N ARG A 262 -11.81 -16.76 -2.27
CA ARG A 262 -12.03 -15.97 -1.04
C ARG A 262 -10.72 -15.55 -0.38
N ASP A 263 -9.62 -16.07 -0.88
CA ASP A 263 -8.28 -15.89 -0.40
C ASP A 263 -7.36 -15.49 -1.56
N GLY A 264 -6.31 -14.75 -1.23
CA GLY A 264 -5.25 -14.45 -2.16
C GLY A 264 -5.20 -13.00 -2.62
N TYR A 265 -4.05 -12.67 -3.20
CA TYR A 265 -3.75 -11.34 -3.67
C TYR A 265 -4.12 -11.22 -5.15
N PHE A 266 -4.75 -10.11 -5.52
CA PHE A 266 -5.00 -9.75 -6.90
C PHE A 266 -4.56 -8.32 -7.18
N ALA A 267 -3.74 -8.15 -8.20
CA ALA A 267 -3.30 -6.84 -8.64
C ALA A 267 -3.12 -6.76 -10.15
N VAL A 268 -3.36 -5.58 -10.70
CA VAL A 268 -3.20 -5.28 -12.12
C VAL A 268 -2.42 -3.98 -12.27
N PHE A 269 -1.32 -4.03 -13.01
CA PHE A 269 -0.44 -2.89 -13.26
C PHE A 269 -0.37 -2.62 -14.77
N PRO A 270 -0.63 -1.40 -15.23
CA PRO A 270 -0.28 -1.01 -16.59
C PRO A 270 1.24 -0.96 -16.72
N LEU A 271 1.77 -1.47 -17.83
CA LEU A 271 3.20 -1.49 -18.08
C LEU A 271 3.62 -0.28 -18.92
N ASP A 272 4.69 0.38 -18.47
CA ASP A 272 5.31 1.47 -19.22
C ASP A 272 6.06 0.96 -20.47
N GLN A 273 6.68 1.87 -21.22
CA GLN A 273 7.45 1.53 -22.42
C GLN A 273 8.67 0.63 -22.15
N ARG A 274 9.13 0.54 -20.90
CA ARG A 274 10.23 -0.31 -20.43
C ARG A 274 9.73 -1.60 -19.77
N ASN A 275 8.43 -1.87 -19.84
CA ASN A 275 7.75 -2.98 -19.16
C ASN A 275 7.87 -2.96 -17.62
N LYS A 276 8.05 -1.78 -17.04
CA LYS A 276 7.99 -1.53 -15.60
C LYS A 276 6.54 -1.27 -15.19
N ASP A 277 6.24 -1.61 -13.94
CA ASP A 277 4.91 -1.41 -13.38
C ASP A 277 4.65 0.09 -13.21
N GLY A 278 3.57 0.58 -13.82
CA GLY A 278 2.99 1.88 -13.52
C GLY A 278 2.11 1.81 -12.27
N GLN A 279 1.33 2.87 -12.05
CA GLN A 279 0.36 2.89 -10.96
C GLN A 279 -0.69 1.79 -11.14
N TYR A 280 -0.80 0.93 -10.14
CA TYR A 280 -1.75 -0.19 -10.13
C TYR A 280 -3.20 0.28 -10.31
N LEU A 281 -3.94 -0.46 -11.14
CA LEU A 281 -5.39 -0.31 -11.26
C LEU A 281 -6.07 -0.93 -10.05
N PHE A 282 -5.59 -2.10 -9.64
CA PHE A 282 -6.07 -2.87 -8.49
C PHE A 282 -4.88 -3.43 -7.70
N SER A 283 -5.03 -3.48 -6.39
CA SER A 283 -4.14 -4.18 -5.45
C SER A 283 -5.00 -4.48 -4.23
N THR A 284 -5.45 -5.72 -4.12
CA THR A 284 -6.54 -6.08 -3.20
C THR A 284 -6.43 -7.53 -2.76
N THR A 285 -7.05 -7.81 -1.60
CA THR A 285 -7.26 -9.14 -1.05
C THR A 285 -8.76 -9.39 -0.80
N LEU A 286 -9.63 -8.61 -1.45
CA LEU A 286 -11.07 -8.75 -1.29
C LEU A 286 -11.54 -10.11 -1.82
N PRO A 287 -12.35 -10.86 -1.05
CA PRO A 287 -12.91 -12.13 -1.51
C PRO A 287 -13.84 -11.94 -2.71
N ASP A 288 -13.79 -12.90 -3.65
CA ASP A 288 -14.63 -12.92 -4.86
C ASP A 288 -14.58 -11.58 -5.62
N PHE A 289 -13.37 -11.00 -5.72
CA PHE A 289 -13.12 -9.65 -6.22
C PHE A 289 -13.72 -9.43 -7.60
N ARG A 290 -14.45 -8.30 -7.74
CA ARG A 290 -14.89 -7.75 -9.01
C ARG A 290 -14.64 -6.25 -8.97
N GLY A 291 -14.01 -5.70 -9.99
CA GLY A 291 -13.72 -4.28 -10.01
C GLY A 291 -13.52 -3.72 -11.41
N SER A 292 -13.59 -2.41 -11.52
CA SER A 292 -13.28 -1.69 -12.75
C SER A 292 -12.46 -0.43 -12.48
N SER A 293 -11.59 -0.07 -13.41
CA SER A 293 -10.79 1.16 -13.35
C SER A 293 -10.46 1.63 -14.76
N VAL A 294 -9.94 2.85 -14.90
CA VAL A 294 -9.56 3.44 -16.19
C VAL A 294 -8.06 3.61 -16.26
N THR A 295 -7.48 3.28 -17.41
CA THR A 295 -6.05 3.47 -17.69
C THR A 295 -5.85 3.99 -19.10
N PRO A 296 -4.81 4.79 -19.40
CA PRO A 296 -4.53 5.19 -20.76
C PRO A 296 -3.92 4.02 -21.56
N ALA A 297 -4.56 3.65 -22.67
CA ALA A 297 -3.93 2.88 -23.73
C ALA A 297 -2.90 3.80 -24.44
N PRO A 298 -1.61 3.39 -24.51
CA PRO A 298 -0.53 4.23 -25.01
C PRO A 298 -0.59 4.40 -26.53
N GLU A 299 -0.10 5.52 -27.04
CA GLU A 299 0.10 5.73 -28.47
C GLU A 299 1.32 4.94 -28.96
N GLY A 300 1.23 4.36 -30.17
CA GLY A 300 2.35 3.72 -30.85
C GLY A 300 2.80 2.37 -30.28
N ARG A 301 2.11 1.81 -29.27
CA ARG A 301 2.37 0.46 -28.73
C ARG A 301 1.11 -0.15 -28.14
N ALA A 302 1.07 -1.48 -28.04
CA ALA A 302 -0.02 -2.16 -27.35
C ALA A 302 -0.06 -1.81 -25.85
N LEU A 303 -1.27 -1.68 -25.30
CA LEU A 303 -1.47 -1.65 -23.85
C LEU A 303 -1.05 -3.02 -23.29
N ARG A 304 -0.13 -3.01 -22.33
CA ARG A 304 0.30 -4.22 -21.63
C ARG A 304 -0.04 -4.10 -20.16
N LEU A 305 -0.56 -5.16 -19.58
CA LEU A 305 -1.01 -5.21 -18.19
C LEU A 305 -0.34 -6.40 -17.49
N ARG A 306 0.35 -6.18 -16.38
CA ARG A 306 0.82 -7.25 -15.51
C ARG A 306 -0.27 -7.58 -14.50
N VAL A 307 -0.70 -8.82 -14.50
CA VAL A 307 -1.59 -9.39 -13.50
C VAL A 307 -0.74 -10.16 -12.50
N ARG A 308 -0.91 -9.86 -11.21
CA ARG A 308 -0.44 -10.71 -10.12
C ARG A 308 -1.66 -11.31 -9.45
N ALA A 309 -1.78 -12.63 -9.44
CA ALA A 309 -2.99 -13.31 -8.99
C ALA A 309 -2.65 -14.67 -8.41
N TYR A 310 -3.44 -15.11 -7.42
CA TYR A 310 -3.30 -16.45 -6.84
C TYR A 310 -4.16 -17.50 -7.54
N HIS A 311 -5.25 -17.07 -8.18
CA HIS A 311 -6.27 -17.95 -8.76
C HIS A 311 -6.68 -17.46 -10.16
N ARG A 312 -7.69 -18.11 -10.74
CA ARG A 312 -8.26 -17.73 -12.03
C ARG A 312 -8.81 -16.31 -12.01
N TRP A 313 -8.65 -15.62 -13.13
CA TRP A 313 -9.17 -14.28 -13.33
C TRP A 313 -9.71 -14.12 -14.75
N VAL A 314 -10.64 -13.18 -14.91
CA VAL A 314 -11.12 -12.70 -16.21
C VAL A 314 -10.93 -11.18 -16.25
N MET A 315 -10.41 -10.68 -17.35
CA MET A 315 -10.22 -9.26 -17.61
C MET A 315 -10.94 -8.89 -18.91
N ARG A 316 -11.61 -7.74 -18.89
CA ARG A 316 -12.28 -7.14 -20.04
C ARG A 316 -11.78 -5.72 -20.23
N VAL A 317 -11.31 -5.41 -21.44
CA VAL A 317 -10.96 -4.06 -21.87
C VAL A 317 -12.10 -3.52 -22.72
N LYS A 318 -12.69 -2.40 -22.31
CA LYS A 318 -13.90 -1.82 -22.89
C LYS A 318 -13.72 -0.32 -23.14
N PRO A 319 -14.53 0.30 -24.00
CA PRO A 319 -14.68 1.75 -24.03
C PRO A 319 -15.04 2.29 -22.64
N VAL A 320 -14.55 3.48 -22.27
CA VAL A 320 -14.94 4.11 -20.98
C VAL A 320 -16.45 4.37 -20.92
N ALA A 321 -17.07 4.66 -22.07
CA ALA A 321 -18.52 4.81 -22.21
C ALA A 321 -19.33 3.56 -21.82
N ALA A 322 -18.68 2.40 -21.64
CA ALA A 322 -19.30 1.15 -21.17
C ALA A 322 -19.34 1.04 -19.64
N ALA A 323 -18.70 1.97 -18.91
CA ALA A 323 -18.73 1.97 -17.45
C ALA A 323 -20.16 2.19 -16.92
N ARG A 324 -20.45 1.64 -15.74
CA ARG A 324 -21.77 1.74 -15.12
C ARG A 324 -22.10 3.20 -14.83
N ARG A 325 -23.35 3.58 -15.10
CA ARG A 325 -23.87 4.90 -14.78
C ARG A 325 -24.50 4.90 -13.40
N ILE A 326 -24.37 6.02 -12.70
CA ILE A 326 -25.08 6.25 -11.45
C ILE A 326 -26.39 6.97 -11.78
N GLU A 327 -27.47 6.20 -11.87
CA GLU A 327 -28.83 6.69 -12.11
C GLU A 327 -29.67 6.36 -10.86
N GLY A 328 -29.70 7.28 -9.89
CA GLY A 328 -30.33 7.04 -8.58
C GLY A 328 -29.43 6.25 -7.63
N THR A 329 -29.88 5.07 -7.18
CA THR A 329 -29.14 4.23 -6.22
C THR A 329 -28.38 3.11 -6.90
N LEU A 330 -27.06 3.11 -6.72
CA LEU A 330 -26.15 2.09 -7.23
C LEU A 330 -25.46 1.36 -6.08
N ARG A 331 -25.45 0.03 -6.13
CA ARG A 331 -24.70 -0.82 -5.18
C ARG A 331 -23.48 -1.42 -5.85
N GLY A 332 -22.43 -1.60 -5.07
CA GLY A 332 -21.22 -2.27 -5.52
C GLY A 332 -20.39 -2.81 -4.39
N TYR A 333 -19.28 -3.42 -4.77
CA TYR A 333 -18.32 -4.07 -3.90
C TYR A 333 -16.95 -3.89 -4.53
N GLY A 334 -15.99 -3.36 -3.78
CA GLY A 334 -14.66 -3.07 -4.32
C GLY A 334 -14.59 -1.77 -5.15
N PRO A 335 -13.46 -1.53 -5.85
CA PRO A 335 -13.27 -0.37 -6.70
C PRO A 335 -14.04 -0.47 -8.02
N GLU A 336 -14.70 0.61 -8.43
CA GLU A 336 -15.36 0.74 -9.73
C GLU A 336 -15.11 2.12 -10.35
N ALA A 337 -14.90 2.14 -11.66
CA ALA A 337 -15.03 3.34 -12.49
C ALA A 337 -16.51 3.51 -12.88
N LEU A 338 -17.05 4.68 -12.59
CA LEU A 338 -18.47 5.00 -12.72
C LEU A 338 -18.66 6.29 -13.52
N LEU A 339 -19.75 6.37 -14.28
CA LEU A 339 -20.13 7.55 -15.03
C LEU A 339 -21.27 8.29 -14.33
N TYR A 340 -21.21 9.61 -14.37
CA TYR A 340 -22.32 10.47 -13.98
C TYR A 340 -22.56 11.53 -15.05
N THR A 341 -23.77 11.57 -15.59
CA THR A 341 -24.16 12.44 -16.73
C THR A 341 -25.29 13.41 -16.38
N GLY A 342 -25.73 13.44 -15.12
CA GLY A 342 -26.81 14.29 -14.64
C GLY A 342 -26.39 15.74 -14.38
N GLY A 343 -27.32 16.52 -13.83
CA GLY A 343 -27.08 17.91 -13.40
C GLY A 343 -26.18 18.02 -12.16
N ALA A 344 -26.14 19.17 -11.49
CA ALA A 344 -25.53 19.25 -10.17
C ALA A 344 -26.30 18.34 -9.20
N ALA A 345 -25.61 17.64 -8.30
CA ALA A 345 -26.24 16.67 -7.42
C ALA A 345 -25.54 16.51 -6.07
N ASP A 346 -26.26 16.02 -5.09
CA ASP A 346 -25.71 15.46 -3.86
C ASP A 346 -25.55 13.94 -4.01
N LEU A 347 -24.31 13.45 -3.89
CA LEU A 347 -24.00 12.02 -3.88
C LEU A 347 -23.88 11.53 -2.44
N GLN A 348 -24.89 10.79 -1.99
CA GLN A 348 -24.82 10.06 -0.73
C GLN A 348 -24.00 8.78 -0.93
N VAL A 349 -22.92 8.68 -0.17
CA VAL A 349 -22.00 7.54 -0.10
C VAL A 349 -22.25 6.81 1.21
N HIS A 350 -22.67 5.55 1.12
CA HIS A 350 -22.70 4.61 2.23
C HIS A 350 -21.64 3.55 2.00
N PHE A 351 -20.62 3.51 2.84
CA PHE A 351 -19.57 2.49 2.83
C PHE A 351 -19.65 1.69 4.12
N GLU A 352 -19.79 0.37 3.98
CA GLU A 352 -20.05 -0.54 5.09
C GLU A 352 -18.78 -1.01 5.81
N GLY A 353 -17.62 -0.81 5.19
CA GLY A 353 -16.32 -1.26 5.67
C GLY A 353 -15.87 -2.60 5.10
N ASP A 354 -14.65 -3.00 5.48
CA ASP A 354 -14.13 -4.35 5.23
C ASP A 354 -14.62 -5.35 6.31
N GLU A 355 -14.17 -6.61 6.21
CA GLU A 355 -14.54 -7.67 7.16
C GLU A 355 -14.09 -7.40 8.61
N ASP A 356 -13.09 -6.53 8.80
CA ASP A 356 -12.57 -6.13 10.10
C ASP A 356 -13.27 -4.88 10.68
N GLY A 357 -14.27 -4.35 9.97
CA GLY A 357 -15.01 -3.15 10.36
C GLY A 357 -14.28 -1.83 10.07
N GLY A 358 -13.20 -1.88 9.28
CA GLY A 358 -12.43 -0.74 8.81
C GLY A 358 -12.60 -0.53 7.31
N GLY A 359 -11.48 -0.43 6.58
CA GLY A 359 -11.47 -0.39 5.11
C GLY A 359 -11.35 1.00 4.51
N TYR A 360 -10.66 1.11 3.37
CA TYR A 360 -10.52 2.35 2.63
C TYR A 360 -11.76 2.63 1.77
N VAL A 361 -12.19 3.89 1.71
CA VAL A 361 -13.09 4.39 0.67
C VAL A 361 -12.61 5.75 0.16
N GLY A 362 -12.57 5.90 -1.16
CA GLY A 362 -12.14 7.11 -1.80
C GLY A 362 -12.85 7.35 -3.12
N ILE A 363 -13.13 8.60 -3.44
CA ILE A 363 -13.75 9.00 -4.71
C ILE A 363 -12.92 10.13 -5.30
N ARG A 364 -12.36 9.87 -6.49
CA ARG A 364 -11.75 10.89 -7.34
C ARG A 364 -12.68 11.19 -8.50
N CYS A 365 -12.89 12.47 -8.77
CA CYS A 365 -13.75 12.96 -9.83
C CYS A 365 -12.91 13.57 -10.95
N HIS A 366 -13.13 13.08 -12.16
CA HIS A 366 -12.63 13.68 -13.39
C HIS A 366 -13.81 14.32 -14.12
N GLU A 367 -13.76 15.63 -14.31
CA GLU A 367 -14.61 16.32 -15.30
C GLU A 367 -14.04 16.01 -16.69
N VAL A 368 -14.85 15.36 -17.54
CA VAL A 368 -14.34 14.78 -18.80
C VAL A 368 -14.86 15.48 -20.05
N ALA A 369 -15.77 16.44 -19.90
CA ALA A 369 -16.26 17.25 -21.02
C ALA A 369 -15.10 17.93 -21.76
N GLY A 370 -15.02 17.76 -23.07
CA GLY A 370 -13.98 18.37 -23.90
C GLY A 370 -12.56 17.83 -23.70
N HIS A 371 -12.37 16.74 -22.95
CA HIS A 371 -11.08 16.12 -22.71
C HIS A 371 -10.95 14.78 -23.45
N THR A 372 -9.74 14.47 -23.93
CA THR A 372 -9.43 13.21 -24.65
C THR A 372 -8.60 12.23 -23.82
N GLY A 373 -8.20 12.61 -22.60
CA GLY A 373 -7.39 11.81 -21.68
C GLY A 373 -7.67 12.14 -20.22
N LEU A 374 -7.27 11.26 -19.30
CA LEU A 374 -7.47 11.45 -17.85
C LEU A 374 -6.84 12.76 -17.38
N THR A 375 -7.56 13.51 -16.55
CA THR A 375 -7.04 14.76 -15.97
C THR A 375 -5.88 14.45 -15.01
N GLU A 376 -4.83 15.28 -15.05
CA GLU A 376 -3.65 15.11 -14.18
C GLU A 376 -3.94 15.37 -12.70
N ARG A 377 -5.00 16.13 -12.42
CA ARG A 377 -5.41 16.54 -11.07
C ARG A 377 -6.92 16.35 -10.88
N PRO A 378 -7.40 15.11 -10.71
CA PRO A 378 -8.80 14.89 -10.38
C PRO A 378 -9.16 15.50 -9.03
N THR A 379 -10.40 15.95 -8.90
CA THR A 379 -10.94 16.47 -7.64
C THR A 379 -11.14 15.32 -6.68
N LEU A 380 -10.56 15.42 -5.48
CA LEU A 380 -10.79 14.46 -4.41
C LEU A 380 -12.10 14.79 -3.70
N LEU A 381 -13.12 13.94 -3.88
CA LEU A 381 -14.44 14.14 -3.25
C LEU A 381 -14.53 13.47 -1.88
N LEU A 382 -13.95 12.28 -1.75
CA LEU A 382 -13.99 11.49 -0.52
C LEU A 382 -12.66 10.76 -0.32
N ASN A 383 -12.22 10.67 0.93
CA ASN A 383 -11.03 9.92 1.34
C ASN A 383 -11.15 9.56 2.83
N ARG A 384 -11.47 8.31 3.15
CA ARG A 384 -11.70 7.82 4.51
C ARG A 384 -11.21 6.37 4.65
N THR A 385 -11.02 5.93 5.89
CA THR A 385 -10.55 4.58 6.26
C THR A 385 -11.49 3.88 7.24
N GLU A 386 -12.74 4.35 7.30
CA GLU A 386 -13.76 3.86 8.22
C GLU A 386 -15.12 3.80 7.52
N PRO A 387 -16.03 2.92 7.96
CA PRO A 387 -17.41 2.90 7.51
C PRO A 387 -18.06 4.27 7.67
N LEU A 388 -18.88 4.67 6.70
CA LEU A 388 -19.48 6.00 6.71
C LEU A 388 -20.82 6.06 5.97
N LEU A 389 -21.62 7.02 6.38
CA LEU A 389 -22.69 7.60 5.59
C LEU A 389 -22.37 9.09 5.42
N HIS A 390 -22.01 9.50 4.21
CA HIS A 390 -21.56 10.87 3.93
C HIS A 390 -22.16 11.36 2.62
N THR A 391 -22.41 12.65 2.51
CA THR A 391 -22.86 13.27 1.25
C THR A 391 -21.75 14.14 0.70
N VAL A 392 -21.43 13.98 -0.58
CA VAL A 392 -20.48 14.83 -1.30
C VAL A 392 -21.19 15.52 -2.46
N PRO A 393 -20.93 16.81 -2.72
CA PRO A 393 -21.51 17.49 -3.87
C PRO A 393 -20.82 17.02 -5.16
N LEU A 394 -21.62 16.83 -6.22
CA LEU A 394 -21.18 16.57 -7.58
C LEU A 394 -21.45 17.80 -8.46
N PRO A 395 -20.46 18.25 -9.25
CA PRO A 395 -20.72 19.21 -10.32
C PRO A 395 -21.59 18.55 -11.41
N PRO A 396 -22.19 19.35 -12.32
CA PRO A 396 -22.83 18.82 -13.51
C PRO A 396 -21.90 17.93 -14.33
N GLY A 397 -22.43 16.84 -14.88
CA GLY A 397 -21.68 15.93 -15.75
C GLY A 397 -21.38 16.48 -17.14
N PRO A 398 -20.65 15.72 -17.98
CA PRO A 398 -20.19 14.35 -17.74
C PRO A 398 -18.98 14.24 -16.80
N LEU A 399 -19.09 13.35 -15.81
CA LEU A 399 -18.03 12.99 -14.87
C LEU A 399 -17.64 11.52 -15.02
N LEU A 400 -16.34 11.25 -14.84
CA LEU A 400 -15.81 9.93 -14.52
C LEU A 400 -15.42 9.91 -13.04
N LEU A 401 -16.10 9.08 -12.26
CA LEU A 401 -15.80 8.85 -10.85
C LEU A 401 -14.98 7.57 -10.72
N LEU A 402 -13.76 7.69 -10.20
CA LEU A 402 -12.94 6.56 -9.78
C LEU A 402 -13.23 6.27 -8.32
N HIS A 403 -14.20 5.39 -8.07
CA HIS A 403 -14.58 4.95 -6.74
C HIS A 403 -13.66 3.80 -6.31
N ARG A 404 -12.99 3.96 -5.17
CA ARG A 404 -12.15 2.95 -4.53
C ARG A 404 -12.84 2.57 -3.23
N ALA A 405 -12.97 1.28 -2.97
CA ALA A 405 -13.51 0.78 -1.72
C ALA A 405 -12.93 -0.59 -1.41
N ASP A 406 -12.67 -0.84 -0.13
CA ASP A 406 -12.23 -2.14 0.39
C ASP A 406 -13.43 -2.93 0.95
N GLY A 407 -14.58 -2.87 0.28
CA GLY A 407 -15.79 -3.50 0.79
C GLY A 407 -17.07 -3.11 0.05
N PRO A 408 -18.24 -3.42 0.64
CA PRO A 408 -19.54 -3.08 0.08
C PRO A 408 -19.81 -1.59 0.20
N TRP A 409 -20.49 -1.05 -0.82
CA TRP A 409 -20.92 0.34 -0.83
C TRP A 409 -22.25 0.52 -1.54
N THR A 410 -22.93 1.61 -1.18
CA THR A 410 -24.13 2.10 -1.85
C THR A 410 -23.95 3.59 -2.14
N LEU A 411 -24.10 3.97 -3.40
CA LEU A 411 -24.11 5.35 -3.87
C LEU A 411 -25.55 5.74 -4.20
N THR A 412 -26.01 6.90 -3.75
CA THR A 412 -27.35 7.42 -4.10
C THR A 412 -27.22 8.86 -4.54
N VAL A 413 -27.56 9.13 -5.80
CA VAL A 413 -27.60 10.48 -6.36
C VAL A 413 -28.94 11.13 -6.05
N LYS A 414 -28.89 12.39 -5.63
CA LYS A 414 -30.03 13.30 -5.55
C LYS A 414 -29.71 14.55 -6.35
N GLU A 415 -30.30 14.69 -7.53
CA GLU A 415 -30.12 15.88 -8.35
C GLU A 415 -30.70 17.12 -7.65
N LEU A 416 -30.03 18.25 -7.84
CA LEU A 416 -30.46 19.54 -7.35
C LEU A 416 -31.36 20.18 -8.41
N ASP A 417 -32.52 20.68 -7.98
CA ASP A 417 -33.51 21.36 -8.85
C ASP A 417 -33.00 22.70 -9.40
#